data_AF-A0A420DS99-F1
#
_entry.id   AF-A0A420DS99-F1
#
_cell.length_a   1.000
_cell.length_b   1.000
_cell.length_c   1.000
_cell.angle_alpha   90.00
_cell.angle_beta   90.00
_cell.angle_gamma   90.00
#
_symmetry.space_group_name_H-M   'P 1'
#
loop_
_entity.id
_entity.type
_entity.pdbx_description
1 polymer ?
#
loop_
_entity_poly.entity_id
_entity_poly.type
_entity_poly.pdbx_seq_one_letter_code
_entity_poly.pdbx_strand_id
1 'polypeptide(L)'
;MADLISAAEIGQFEETWTLEGGQTFRVTGRPHPDGAIAFLMEDISAEVSLTRNFRAELELGQSLVDTFEDALAVFSQDGILTFSNKAYDTLWGFDGESSFADVTITDAVQLWKDKSVANPLWQDLKDAVMKLEDRAEWSMPVSLKGQTPMQCRIVPIASGATVVRFSHQTPAAASFGVIMGQAVD
;
A
#
# COMPACT_ATOMS: atom_id res chain seq x y z
N MET A 1 24.55 -25.74 -27.44
CA MET A 1 25.99 -25.37 -27.40
C MET A 1 26.32 -24.34 -28.47
N ALA A 2 26.02 -24.58 -29.76
CA ALA A 2 26.31 -23.65 -30.85
C ALA A 2 25.61 -22.28 -30.72
N ASP A 3 24.34 -22.25 -30.30
CA ASP A 3 23.60 -20.98 -30.12
C ASP A 3 24.13 -20.11 -28.97
N LEU A 4 24.68 -20.76 -27.95
CA LEU A 4 25.24 -20.11 -26.74
C LEU A 4 26.59 -19.45 -27.04
N ILE A 5 27.39 -20.10 -27.91
CA ILE A 5 28.65 -19.57 -28.43
C ILE A 5 28.37 -18.38 -29.37
N SER A 6 27.41 -18.53 -30.29
CA SER A 6 27.01 -17.48 -31.23
C SER A 6 26.54 -16.20 -30.52
N ALA A 7 25.71 -16.31 -29.46
CA ALA A 7 25.23 -15.17 -28.69
C ALA A 7 26.36 -14.43 -27.93
N ALA A 8 27.38 -15.15 -27.48
CA ALA A 8 28.53 -14.56 -26.81
C ALA A 8 29.51 -13.90 -27.80
N GLU A 9 29.62 -14.41 -29.04
CA GLU A 9 30.41 -13.83 -30.12
C GLU A 9 29.87 -12.48 -30.62
N ILE A 10 28.56 -12.23 -30.49
CA ILE A 10 27.93 -10.93 -30.78
C ILE A 10 27.74 -10.05 -29.55
N GLY A 11 28.24 -10.46 -28.38
CA GLY A 11 28.19 -9.69 -27.12
C GLY A 11 26.79 -9.57 -26.51
N GLN A 12 25.88 -10.49 -26.82
CA GLN A 12 24.49 -10.50 -26.36
C GLN A 12 24.20 -11.61 -25.33
N PHE A 13 25.21 -12.38 -24.92
CA PHE A 13 25.02 -13.40 -23.91
C PHE A 13 25.00 -12.76 -22.52
N GLU A 14 23.84 -12.79 -21.86
CA GLU A 14 23.67 -12.44 -20.45
C GLU A 14 22.71 -13.45 -19.80
N GLU A 15 23.16 -14.11 -18.74
CA GLU A 15 22.35 -15.02 -17.94
C GLU A 15 22.51 -14.73 -16.45
N THR A 16 21.48 -15.06 -15.67
CA THR A 16 21.55 -15.04 -14.20
C THR A 16 21.56 -16.47 -13.68
N TRP A 17 22.63 -16.87 -12.99
CA TRP A 17 22.75 -18.18 -12.38
C TRP A 17 22.51 -18.08 -10.88
N THR A 18 21.62 -18.91 -10.35
CA THR A 18 21.42 -19.05 -8.90
C THR A 18 22.01 -20.38 -8.47
N LEU A 19 22.95 -20.36 -7.54
CA LEU A 19 23.61 -21.55 -7.02
C LEU A 19 22.88 -22.08 -5.78
N GLU A 20 23.06 -23.36 -5.47
CA GLU A 20 22.44 -24.02 -4.30
C GLU A 20 22.81 -23.35 -2.96
N GLY A 21 23.94 -22.64 -2.91
CA GLY A 21 24.36 -21.84 -1.75
C GLY A 21 23.69 -20.47 -1.61
N GLY A 22 22.70 -20.15 -2.46
CA GLY A 22 21.97 -18.88 -2.45
C GLY A 22 22.68 -17.71 -3.13
N GLN A 23 23.87 -17.96 -3.70
CA GLN A 23 24.60 -16.95 -4.48
C GLN A 23 23.94 -16.77 -5.85
N THR A 24 23.91 -15.53 -6.32
CA THR A 24 23.40 -15.17 -7.63
C THR A 24 24.51 -14.49 -8.44
N PHE A 25 24.82 -15.06 -9.60
CA PHE A 25 25.83 -14.53 -10.51
C PHE A 25 25.17 -14.01 -11.79
N ARG A 26 25.57 -12.82 -12.25
CA ARG A 26 25.35 -12.36 -13.62
C ARG A 26 26.52 -12.84 -14.47
N VAL A 27 26.23 -13.62 -15.51
CA VAL A 27 27.22 -14.14 -16.44
C VAL A 27 27.03 -13.45 -17.78
N THR A 28 28.04 -12.71 -18.23
CA THR A 28 28.02 -12.04 -19.54
C THR A 28 29.12 -12.57 -20.45
N GLY A 29 28.78 -12.84 -21.70
CA GLY A 29 29.72 -13.26 -22.74
C GLY A 29 30.06 -12.07 -23.63
N ARG A 30 31.35 -11.78 -23.79
CA ARG A 30 31.84 -10.70 -24.66
C ARG A 30 32.86 -11.24 -25.67
N PRO A 31 32.78 -10.80 -26.94
CA PRO A 31 33.80 -11.15 -27.92
C PRO A 31 35.12 -10.47 -27.58
N HIS A 32 36.23 -11.19 -27.72
CA HIS A 32 37.58 -10.67 -27.54
C HIS A 32 38.25 -10.44 -28.91
N PRO A 33 39.09 -9.38 -29.06
CA PRO A 33 39.65 -8.99 -30.37
C PRO A 33 40.51 -10.05 -31.09
N ASP A 34 40.98 -11.09 -30.40
CA ASP A 34 41.76 -12.19 -30.97
C ASP A 34 40.91 -13.39 -31.44
N GLY A 35 39.57 -13.27 -31.36
CA GLY A 35 38.63 -14.34 -31.71
C GLY A 35 38.26 -15.27 -30.56
N ALA A 36 38.76 -15.02 -29.34
CA ALA A 36 38.27 -15.69 -28.14
C ALA A 36 36.95 -15.08 -27.63
N ILE A 37 36.27 -15.80 -26.73
CA ILE A 37 35.10 -15.32 -26.00
C ILE A 37 35.48 -15.19 -24.53
N ALA A 38 35.33 -13.99 -23.97
CA ALA A 38 35.51 -13.74 -22.56
C ALA A 38 34.18 -13.88 -21.82
N PHE A 39 34.13 -14.71 -20.79
CA PHE A 39 33.00 -14.77 -19.86
C PHE A 39 33.34 -13.96 -18.61
N LEU A 40 32.50 -12.98 -18.29
CA LEU A 40 32.55 -12.23 -17.04
C LEU A 40 31.45 -12.76 -16.12
N MET A 41 31.83 -13.12 -14.90
CA MET A 41 30.90 -13.50 -13.83
C MET A 41 30.96 -12.45 -12.74
N GLU A 42 29.83 -11.83 -12.44
CA GLU A 42 29.67 -10.83 -11.38
C GLU A 42 28.78 -11.42 -10.29
N ASP A 43 29.22 -11.35 -9.03
CA ASP A 43 28.39 -11.69 -7.88
C ASP A 43 27.39 -10.55 -7.62
N ILE A 44 26.11 -10.81 -7.90
CA ILE A 44 24.99 -9.89 -7.69
C ILE A 44 24.12 -10.30 -6.50
N SER A 45 24.59 -11.23 -5.67
CA SER A 45 23.81 -11.86 -4.59
C SER A 45 23.23 -10.82 -3.63
N ALA A 46 24.00 -9.78 -3.30
CA ALA A 46 23.57 -8.74 -2.37
C ALA A 46 22.41 -7.90 -2.93
N GLU A 47 22.51 -7.46 -4.18
CA GLU A 47 21.48 -6.65 -4.85
C GLU A 47 20.17 -7.42 -5.04
N VAL A 48 20.29 -8.67 -5.50
CA VAL A 48 19.14 -9.57 -5.71
C VAL A 48 18.46 -9.91 -4.38
N SER A 49 19.25 -10.21 -3.34
CA SER A 49 18.71 -10.51 -2.01
C SER A 49 18.01 -9.31 -1.38
N LEU A 50 18.57 -8.10 -1.51
CA LEU A 50 17.93 -6.88 -1.02
C LEU A 50 16.60 -6.61 -1.72
N THR A 51 16.58 -6.67 -3.05
CA THR A 51 15.35 -6.45 -3.83
C THR A 51 14.28 -7.49 -3.49
N ARG A 52 14.68 -8.77 -3.35
CA ARG A 52 13.77 -9.86 -3.00
C ARG A 52 13.19 -9.69 -1.60
N ASN A 53 14.04 -9.40 -0.60
CA ASN A 53 13.59 -9.22 0.79
C ASN A 53 12.67 -8.01 0.92
N PHE A 54 12.99 -6.90 0.23
CA PHE A 54 12.14 -5.72 0.21
C PHE A 54 10.76 -6.02 -0.39
N ARG A 55 10.70 -6.74 -1.52
CA ARG A 55 9.41 -7.18 -2.11
C ARG A 55 8.64 -8.10 -1.17
N ALA A 56 9.31 -9.05 -0.53
CA ALA A 56 8.69 -9.96 0.43
C ALA A 56 8.12 -9.22 1.65
N GLU A 57 8.80 -8.18 2.13
CA GLU A 57 8.31 -7.32 3.22
C GLU A 57 7.08 -6.51 2.81
N LEU A 58 7.07 -5.96 1.59
CA LEU A 58 5.87 -5.27 1.04
C LEU A 58 4.68 -6.22 0.90
N GLU A 59 4.89 -7.43 0.38
CA GLU A 59 3.85 -8.45 0.20
C GLU A 59 3.29 -8.92 1.55
N LEU A 60 4.16 -9.12 2.54
CA LEU A 60 3.74 -9.43 3.90
C LEU A 60 2.95 -8.26 4.51
N GLY A 61 3.40 -7.02 4.32
CA GLY A 61 2.68 -5.82 4.76
C GLY A 61 1.27 -5.75 4.19
N GLN A 62 1.12 -5.94 2.88
CA GLN A 62 -0.18 -6.02 2.21
C GLN A 62 -1.04 -7.14 2.82
N SER A 63 -0.48 -8.35 2.90
CA SER A 63 -1.18 -9.53 3.42
C SER A 63 -1.67 -9.33 4.86
N LEU A 64 -0.90 -8.64 5.70
CA LEU A 64 -1.28 -8.33 7.08
C LEU A 64 -2.49 -7.40 7.13
N VAL A 65 -2.47 -6.31 6.37
CA VAL A 65 -3.57 -5.32 6.40
C VAL A 65 -4.84 -5.87 5.73
N ASP A 66 -4.70 -6.81 4.79
CA ASP A 66 -5.82 -7.56 4.21
C ASP A 66 -6.51 -8.49 5.21
N THR A 67 -5.90 -8.78 6.35
CA THR A 67 -6.56 -9.53 7.44
C THR A 67 -7.53 -8.68 8.27
N PHE A 68 -7.46 -7.34 8.17
CA PHE A 68 -8.29 -6.46 8.98
C PHE A 68 -9.70 -6.32 8.39
N GLU A 69 -10.71 -6.38 9.27
CA GLU A 69 -12.12 -6.14 8.91
C GLU A 69 -12.41 -4.66 8.62
N ASP A 70 -11.62 -3.76 9.22
CA ASP A 70 -11.69 -2.33 8.95
C ASP A 70 -11.23 -2.04 7.52
N ALA A 71 -12.04 -1.29 6.78
CA ALA A 71 -11.71 -0.84 5.44
C ALA A 71 -10.71 0.33 5.51
N LEU A 72 -9.58 0.18 4.85
CA LEU A 72 -8.45 1.13 4.88
C LEU A 72 -8.11 1.63 3.48
N ALA A 73 -7.98 2.95 3.35
CA ALA A 73 -7.39 3.62 2.21
C ALA A 73 -6.32 4.60 2.68
N VAL A 74 -5.15 4.59 2.06
CA VAL A 74 -4.04 5.49 2.38
C VAL A 74 -3.78 6.39 1.19
N PHE A 75 -3.76 7.69 1.45
CA PHE A 75 -3.47 8.70 0.46
C PHE A 75 -2.12 9.37 0.74
N SER A 76 -1.33 9.60 -0.29
CA SER A 76 -0.15 10.46 -0.21
C SER A 76 -0.54 11.90 0.13
N GLN A 77 0.45 12.73 0.43
CA GLN A 77 0.26 14.17 0.65
C GLN A 77 -0.32 14.88 -0.58
N ASP A 78 -0.06 14.35 -1.79
CA ASP A 78 -0.61 14.84 -3.06
C ASP A 78 -2.04 14.31 -3.32
N GLY A 79 -2.60 13.55 -2.39
CA GLY A 79 -3.94 12.99 -2.48
C GLY A 79 -4.06 11.82 -3.44
N ILE A 80 -2.97 11.12 -3.75
CA ILE A 80 -3.00 9.90 -4.56
C ILE A 80 -3.18 8.68 -3.66
N LEU A 81 -4.10 7.78 -4.01
CA LEU A 81 -4.29 6.51 -3.30
C LEU A 81 -3.04 5.65 -3.49
N THR A 82 -2.28 5.46 -2.42
CA THR A 82 -1.04 4.66 -2.43
C THR A 82 -1.26 3.24 -1.92
N PHE A 83 -2.36 2.99 -1.20
CA PHE A 83 -2.68 1.70 -0.62
C PHE A 83 -4.17 1.58 -0.33
N SER A 84 -4.76 0.41 -0.58
CA SER A 84 -6.04 -0.02 -0.02
C SER A 84 -5.97 -1.49 0.40
N ASN A 85 -6.88 -1.91 1.29
CA ASN A 85 -7.00 -3.31 1.67
C ASN A 85 -8.26 -3.95 1.10
N LYS A 86 -8.32 -5.28 1.14
CA LYS A 86 -9.46 -6.07 0.67
C LYS A 86 -10.81 -5.66 1.28
N ALA A 87 -10.82 -5.24 2.55
CA ALA A 87 -12.03 -4.75 3.20
C ALA A 87 -12.53 -3.44 2.56
N TYR A 88 -11.63 -2.53 2.19
CA TYR A 88 -11.95 -1.31 1.46
C TYR A 88 -12.53 -1.62 0.07
N ASP A 89 -11.89 -2.52 -0.66
CA ASP A 89 -12.35 -2.93 -2.00
C ASP A 89 -13.75 -3.52 -1.95
N THR A 90 -14.02 -4.36 -0.95
CA THR A 90 -15.33 -4.97 -0.70
C THR A 90 -16.38 -3.92 -0.29
N LEU A 91 -16.03 -3.02 0.64
CA LEU A 91 -16.96 -2.01 1.16
C LEU A 91 -17.40 -1.02 0.07
N TRP A 92 -16.44 -0.57 -0.74
CA TRP A 92 -16.66 0.47 -1.73
C TRP A 92 -16.82 -0.06 -3.14
N GLY A 93 -16.76 -1.37 -3.36
CA GLY A 93 -16.76 -1.99 -4.69
C GLY A 93 -15.71 -1.36 -5.60
N PHE A 94 -14.54 -1.09 -5.02
CA PHE A 94 -13.40 -0.50 -5.71
C PHE A 94 -12.58 -1.65 -6.31
N ASP A 95 -12.25 -1.54 -7.58
CA ASP A 95 -11.37 -2.49 -8.27
C ASP A 95 -10.08 -1.76 -8.62
N GLY A 96 -9.09 -1.86 -7.73
CA GLY A 96 -7.81 -1.17 -7.88
C GLY A 96 -6.99 -1.66 -9.07
N GLU A 97 -7.26 -2.87 -9.57
CA GLU A 97 -6.51 -3.46 -10.70
C GLU A 97 -7.03 -2.98 -12.07
N SER A 98 -8.24 -2.43 -12.17
CA SER A 98 -8.83 -2.02 -13.45
C SER A 98 -8.59 -0.56 -13.83
N SER A 99 -7.96 0.24 -12.97
CA SER A 99 -7.60 1.63 -13.29
C SER A 99 -6.18 1.75 -13.83
N PHE A 100 -6.03 2.21 -15.07
CA PHE A 100 -4.73 2.56 -15.67
C PHE A 100 -4.19 3.91 -15.16
N ALA A 101 -5.00 4.70 -14.44
CA ALA A 101 -4.65 6.00 -13.91
C ALA A 101 -4.64 5.99 -12.38
N ASP A 102 -3.79 6.85 -11.80
CA ASP A 102 -3.74 7.06 -10.36
C ASP A 102 -5.09 7.54 -9.83
N VAL A 103 -5.60 6.87 -8.79
CA VAL A 103 -6.87 7.22 -8.15
C VAL A 103 -6.61 8.34 -7.14
N THR A 104 -7.31 9.47 -7.30
CA THR A 104 -7.13 10.61 -6.40
C THR A 104 -8.13 10.56 -5.24
N ILE A 105 -7.86 11.35 -4.19
CA ILE A 105 -8.80 11.58 -3.09
C ILE A 105 -10.11 12.21 -3.58
N THR A 106 -10.07 12.96 -4.69
CA THR A 106 -11.30 13.51 -5.28
C THR A 106 -12.17 12.40 -5.85
N ASP A 107 -11.57 11.45 -6.56
CA ASP A 107 -12.27 10.30 -7.14
C ASP A 107 -12.84 9.40 -6.04
N ALA A 108 -12.03 9.13 -5.00
CA ALA A 108 -12.45 8.33 -3.85
C ALA A 108 -13.61 8.99 -3.09
N VAL A 109 -13.52 10.29 -2.80
CA VAL A 109 -14.61 11.03 -2.14
C VAL A 109 -15.88 11.03 -3.00
N GLN A 110 -15.76 11.12 -4.32
CA GLN A 110 -16.91 11.03 -5.21
C GLN A 110 -17.57 9.64 -5.12
N LEU A 111 -16.77 8.57 -5.18
CA LEU A 111 -17.24 7.19 -4.99
C LEU A 111 -17.96 7.03 -3.64
N TRP A 112 -17.39 7.57 -2.56
CA TRP A 112 -17.99 7.47 -1.22
C TRP A 112 -19.31 8.23 -1.14
N LYS A 113 -19.38 9.45 -1.69
CA LYS A 113 -20.60 10.25 -1.79
C LYS A 113 -21.71 9.53 -2.53
N ASP A 114 -21.39 8.86 -3.64
CA ASP A 114 -22.39 8.16 -4.46
C ASP A 114 -23.00 6.96 -3.73
N LYS A 115 -22.24 6.31 -2.85
CA LYS A 115 -22.65 5.12 -2.09
C LYS A 115 -23.15 5.43 -0.66
N SER A 116 -22.92 6.63 -0.14
CA SER A 116 -23.34 7.03 1.21
C SER A 116 -24.58 7.91 1.23
N VAL A 117 -25.15 8.08 2.43
CA VAL A 117 -26.02 9.22 2.74
C VAL A 117 -25.18 10.51 2.63
N ALA A 118 -25.83 11.62 2.26
CA ALA A 118 -25.17 12.92 2.16
C ALA A 118 -24.49 13.28 3.49
N ASN A 119 -23.19 13.61 3.42
CA ASN A 119 -22.41 14.06 4.56
C ASN A 119 -21.60 15.31 4.14
N PRO A 120 -21.80 16.48 4.76
CA PRO A 120 -21.06 17.69 4.40
C PRO A 120 -19.55 17.57 4.69
N LEU A 121 -19.16 16.71 5.64
CA LEU A 121 -17.77 16.55 6.11
C LEU A 121 -16.85 15.86 5.09
N TRP A 122 -17.38 15.41 3.95
CA TRP A 122 -16.55 14.89 2.85
C TRP A 122 -15.58 15.94 2.30
N GLN A 123 -15.96 17.21 2.33
CA GLN A 123 -15.08 18.29 1.90
C GLN A 123 -13.94 18.47 2.91
N ASP A 124 -14.24 18.50 4.20
CA ASP A 124 -13.24 18.57 5.27
C ASP A 124 -12.26 17.39 5.24
N LEU A 125 -12.73 16.18 4.90
CA LEU A 125 -11.86 15.02 4.69
C LEU A 125 -10.90 15.25 3.54
N LYS A 126 -11.41 15.66 2.37
CA LYS A 126 -10.56 15.95 1.21
C LYS A 126 -9.50 17.00 1.55
N ASP A 127 -9.91 18.07 2.23
CA ASP A 127 -9.01 19.16 2.61
C ASP A 127 -7.98 18.68 3.64
N ALA A 128 -8.35 17.82 4.58
CA ALA A 128 -7.44 17.24 5.56
C ALA A 128 -6.35 16.35 4.95
N VAL A 129 -6.66 15.63 3.86
CA VAL A 129 -5.68 14.82 3.12
C VAL A 129 -4.65 15.73 2.41
N MET A 130 -5.12 16.83 1.82
CA MET A 130 -4.27 17.76 1.05
C MET A 130 -3.56 18.80 1.92
N LYS A 131 -3.84 18.85 3.22
CA LYS A 131 -3.30 19.87 4.14
C LYS A 131 -1.82 19.61 4.41
N LEU A 132 -1.00 20.67 4.40
CA LEU A 132 0.44 20.58 4.69
C LEU A 132 0.77 20.68 6.18
N GLU A 133 0.05 21.52 6.94
CA GLU A 133 0.34 21.85 8.34
C GLU A 133 -0.88 21.61 9.24
N ASP A 134 -0.69 21.57 10.56
CA ASP A 134 -1.77 21.37 11.55
C ASP A 134 -2.69 20.19 11.23
N ARG A 135 -2.08 19.07 10.87
CA ARG A 135 -2.78 17.83 10.56
C ARG A 135 -3.12 17.13 11.87
N ALA A 136 -4.40 16.98 12.14
CA ALA A 136 -4.91 16.32 13.33
C ALA A 136 -5.75 15.12 12.96
N GLU A 137 -5.77 14.14 13.86
CA GLU A 137 -6.70 13.04 13.77
C GLU A 137 -8.12 13.50 14.12
N TRP A 138 -9.10 13.04 13.35
CA TRP A 138 -10.51 13.26 13.67
C TRP A 138 -11.38 12.14 13.08
N SER A 139 -12.68 12.18 13.37
CA SER A 139 -13.62 11.16 12.91
C SER A 139 -14.99 11.75 12.58
N MET A 140 -15.69 11.10 11.66
CA MET A 140 -17.07 11.43 11.28
C MET A 140 -17.92 10.18 11.11
N PRO A 141 -19.23 10.25 11.39
CA PRO A 141 -20.14 9.16 11.05
C PRO A 141 -20.30 9.06 9.54
N VAL A 142 -20.36 7.83 9.02
CA VAL A 142 -20.66 7.55 7.62
C VAL A 142 -21.69 6.43 7.56
N SER A 143 -22.75 6.63 6.79
CA SER A 143 -23.78 5.61 6.56
C SER A 143 -23.83 5.28 5.09
N LEU A 144 -23.44 4.06 4.72
CA LEU A 144 -23.65 3.54 3.38
C LEU A 144 -25.15 3.28 3.17
N LYS A 145 -25.63 3.47 1.95
CA LYS A 145 -27.05 3.25 1.60
C LYS A 145 -27.42 1.80 1.91
N GLY A 146 -28.32 1.60 2.88
CA GLY A 146 -28.81 0.28 3.28
C GLY A 146 -27.88 -0.51 4.22
N GLN A 147 -26.85 0.11 4.79
CA GLN A 147 -25.97 -0.54 5.77
C GLN A 147 -26.06 0.11 7.16
N THR A 148 -25.46 -0.56 8.15
CA THR A 148 -25.34 -0.02 9.51
C THR A 148 -24.41 1.21 9.53
N PRO A 149 -24.67 2.20 10.42
CA PRO A 149 -23.78 3.33 10.60
C PRO A 149 -22.35 2.89 10.93
N MET A 150 -21.39 3.55 10.31
CA MET A 150 -19.96 3.32 10.48
C MET A 150 -19.28 4.59 11.00
N GLN A 151 -18.09 4.40 11.57
CA GLN A 151 -17.18 5.49 11.87
C GLN A 151 -16.15 5.58 10.74
N CYS A 152 -15.99 6.76 10.17
CA CYS A 152 -14.84 7.11 9.34
C CYS A 152 -13.83 7.87 10.22
N ARG A 153 -12.58 7.42 10.26
CA ARG A 153 -11.48 8.05 11.00
C ARG A 153 -10.39 8.46 10.03
N ILE A 154 -9.93 9.70 10.15
CA ILE A 154 -8.92 10.32 9.31
C ILE A 154 -7.68 10.49 10.17
N VAL A 155 -6.60 9.78 9.84
CA VAL A 155 -5.38 9.71 10.66
C VAL A 155 -4.17 10.12 9.81
N PRO A 156 -3.56 11.29 10.06
CA PRO A 156 -2.26 11.62 9.49
C PRO A 156 -1.21 10.61 9.97
N ILE A 157 -0.36 10.14 9.05
CA ILE A 157 0.72 9.19 9.35
C ILE A 157 2.06 9.73 8.82
N ALA A 158 3.12 8.92 8.95
CA ALA A 158 4.46 9.25 8.48
C ALA A 158 4.48 9.62 6.98
N SER A 159 5.53 10.34 6.57
CA SER A 159 5.75 10.75 5.18
C SER A 159 4.63 11.61 4.57
N GLY A 160 3.86 12.31 5.40
CA GLY A 160 2.79 13.17 4.92
C GLY A 160 1.54 12.42 4.42
N ALA A 161 1.49 11.10 4.53
CA ALA A 161 0.32 10.32 4.12
C ALA A 161 -0.86 10.46 5.10
N THR A 162 -2.05 10.05 4.67
CA THR A 162 -3.28 10.02 5.48
C THR A 162 -3.92 8.64 5.36
N VAL A 163 -4.25 8.02 6.49
CA VAL A 163 -5.12 6.84 6.54
C VAL A 163 -6.56 7.31 6.69
N VAL A 164 -7.43 6.84 5.81
CA VAL A 164 -8.88 6.91 5.94
C VAL A 164 -9.37 5.50 6.27
N ARG A 165 -9.92 5.36 7.48
CA ARG A 165 -10.41 4.08 8.01
C ARG A 165 -11.92 4.11 8.17
N PHE A 166 -12.60 3.10 7.66
CA PHE A 166 -14.02 2.86 7.89
C PHE A 166 -14.19 1.60 8.74
N SER A 167 -14.79 1.77 9.92
CA SER A 167 -15.02 0.69 10.87
C SER A 167 -16.47 0.72 11.34
N HIS A 168 -17.09 -0.44 11.53
CA HIS A 168 -18.39 -0.48 12.22
C HIS A 168 -18.21 0.08 13.64
N GLN A 169 -19.15 0.90 14.10
CA GLN A 169 -19.15 1.28 15.51
C GLN A 169 -19.45 0.03 16.33
N THR A 170 -18.44 -0.51 17.02
CA THR A 170 -18.73 -1.30 18.21
C THR A 170 -19.33 -0.32 19.21
N PRO A 171 -20.58 -0.53 19.69
CA PRO A 171 -21.14 0.34 20.70
C PRO A 171 -20.14 0.39 21.86
N ALA A 172 -19.64 1.59 22.16
CA ALA A 172 -18.78 1.79 23.31
C ALA A 172 -19.53 1.22 24.51
N ALA A 173 -18.94 0.22 25.18
CA ALA A 173 -19.49 -0.31 26.42
C ALA A 173 -19.74 0.89 27.31
N ALA A 174 -21.01 1.16 27.61
CA ALA A 174 -21.42 2.33 28.37
C ALA A 174 -20.57 2.36 29.64
N SER A 175 -19.68 3.34 29.74
CA SER A 175 -18.93 3.59 30.96
C SER A 175 -19.95 3.91 32.03
N PHE A 176 -20.27 2.93 32.87
CA PHE A 176 -21.08 3.11 34.06
C PHE A 176 -20.37 4.15 34.92
N GLY A 177 -20.91 5.37 34.91
CA GLY A 177 -20.48 6.43 35.80
C GLY A 177 -20.65 5.96 37.24
N VAL A 178 -19.53 5.71 37.92
CA VAL A 178 -19.54 5.53 39.37
C VAL A 178 -19.78 6.91 39.98
N ILE A 179 -21.04 7.21 40.27
CA ILE A 179 -21.40 8.21 41.26
C ILE A 179 -21.22 7.56 42.63
N MET A 180 -20.03 7.71 43.21
CA MET A 180 -19.77 7.55 44.65
C MET A 180 -18.98 8.79 45.03
N GLY A 181 -19.39 9.65 45.95
CA GLY A 181 -20.42 9.59 46.97
C GLY A 181 -19.96 10.65 47.97
N GLN A 182 -20.83 11.61 48.29
CA GLN A 182 -20.52 12.56 49.36
C GLN A 182 -20.49 11.83 50.70
N ALA A 183 -19.40 11.95 51.45
CA ALA A 183 -19.36 11.90 52.92
C ALA A 183 -18.05 12.57 53.38
N VAL A 184 -18.11 13.84 53.81
CA VAL A 184 -17.92 14.31 55.20
C VAL A 184 -16.56 13.94 55.81
N ASP A 185 -15.68 14.94 55.93
CA ASP A 185 -15.19 15.47 57.21
C ASP A 185 -14.72 16.92 57.02
#